data_AF-A0A832ZGC4-F1
#
_entry.id   AF-A0A832ZGC4-F1
#
_cell.length_a   1.000
_cell.length_b   1.000
_cell.length_c   1.000
_cell.angle_alpha   90.00
_cell.angle_beta   90.00
_cell.angle_gamma   90.00
#
_symmetry.space_group_name_H-M   'P 1'
#
loop_
_entity.id
_entity.type
_entity.pdbx_description
1 polymer ?
#
loop_
_entity_poly.entity_id
_entity_poly.type
_entity_poly.pdbx_seq_one_letter_code
_entity_poly.pdbx_strand_id
1 'polypeptide(L)'
;MEVKRIIKELDSKGEISLETWKPISAKKNGDGTIDILYRNLLLGDEKDPVFLWVYVNVIEDEDIDVRILEKITFKKEDLLWIMKFISKFG
;
A
#
# COMPACT_ATOMS: atom_id res chain seq x y z
N MET A 1 -9.73 -0.18 -15.40
CA MET A 1 -8.84 0.76 -14.67
C MET A 1 -7.42 0.23 -14.51
N GLU A 2 -6.42 1.05 -14.85
CA GLU A 2 -4.99 0.71 -14.75
C GLU A 2 -4.42 1.14 -13.39
N VAL A 3 -3.84 0.19 -12.64
CA VAL A 3 -3.24 0.43 -11.30
C VAL A 3 -2.22 1.57 -11.33
N LYS A 4 -1.50 1.75 -12.44
CA LYS A 4 -0.55 2.85 -12.62
C LYS A 4 -1.20 4.24 -12.51
N ARG A 5 -2.43 4.41 -12.99
CA ARG A 5 -3.15 5.68 -12.91
C ARG A 5 -3.49 6.03 -11.46
N ILE A 6 -3.88 5.03 -10.68
CA ILE A 6 -4.21 5.15 -9.25
C ILE A 6 -2.97 5.53 -8.44
N ILE A 7 -1.84 4.86 -8.72
CA ILE A 7 -0.55 5.20 -8.09
C ILE A 7 -0.13 6.64 -8.41
N LYS A 8 -0.27 7.07 -9.66
CA LYS A 8 0.03 8.46 -10.07
C LYS A 8 -0.88 9.47 -9.40
N GLU A 9 -2.16 9.14 -9.20
CA GLU A 9 -3.11 10.01 -8.51
C GLU A 9 -2.77 10.17 -7.03
N LEU A 10 -2.32 9.11 -6.37
CA LEU A 10 -1.83 9.19 -4.99
C LEU A 10 -0.57 10.06 -4.86
N ASP A 11 0.31 10.02 -5.85
CA ASP A 11 1.52 10.85 -5.91
C ASP A 11 1.20 12.31 -6.21
N SER A 12 0.32 12.59 -7.18
CA SER A 12 -0.10 13.95 -7.54
C SER A 12 -0.82 14.66 -6.39
N LYS A 13 -1.60 13.92 -5.60
CA LYS A 13 -2.25 14.43 -4.37
C LYS A 13 -1.29 14.64 -3.19
N GLY A 14 -0.05 14.16 -3.30
CA GLY A 14 0.93 14.19 -2.20
C GLY A 14 0.65 13.20 -1.08
N GLU A 15 -0.27 12.26 -1.29
CA GLU A 15 -0.64 11.23 -0.29
C GLU A 15 0.46 10.17 -0.16
N ILE A 16 1.08 9.78 -1.29
CA ILE A 16 2.18 8.81 -1.37
C ILE A 16 3.22 9.28 -2.38
N SER A 17 4.36 9.80 -1.91
CA SER A 17 5.46 10.23 -2.78
C SER A 17 6.21 9.04 -3.40
N LEU A 18 6.32 9.02 -4.73
CA LEU A 18 7.10 8.03 -5.48
C LEU A 18 8.62 8.20 -5.36
N GLU A 19 9.08 9.34 -4.85
CA GLU A 19 10.49 9.55 -4.50
C GLU A 19 10.87 8.79 -3.23
N THR A 20 9.88 8.51 -2.36
CA THR A 20 10.08 7.77 -1.11
C THR A 20 9.61 6.32 -1.20
N TRP A 21 8.53 6.06 -1.93
CA TRP A 21 7.83 4.77 -1.91
C TRP A 21 7.73 4.17 -3.32
N LYS A 22 8.43 3.07 -3.54
CA LYS A 22 8.37 2.32 -4.80
C LYS A 22 7.24 1.29 -4.76
N PRO A 23 6.25 1.34 -5.66
CA PRO A 23 5.21 0.30 -5.73
C PRO A 23 5.85 -1.04 -6.16
N ILE A 24 5.50 -2.11 -5.46
CA ILE A 24 6.02 -3.46 -5.71
C ILE A 24 4.93 -4.50 -5.97
N SER A 25 3.71 -4.29 -5.49
CA SER A 25 2.57 -5.17 -5.75
C SER A 25 1.26 -4.42 -5.61
N ALA A 26 0.21 -4.89 -6.29
CA ALA A 26 -1.14 -4.39 -6.11
C ALA A 26 -2.16 -5.50 -6.32
N LYS A 27 -3.26 -5.47 -5.56
CA LYS A 27 -4.36 -6.42 -5.64
C LYS A 27 -5.70 -5.68 -5.64
N LYS A 28 -6.56 -5.98 -6.59
CA LYS A 28 -7.93 -5.46 -6.64
C LYS A 28 -8.87 -6.40 -5.89
N ASN A 29 -9.76 -5.85 -5.07
CA ASN A 29 -10.63 -6.65 -4.19
C ASN A 29 -12.06 -6.87 -4.72
N GLY A 30 -12.40 -6.31 -5.89
CA GLY A 30 -13.68 -6.54 -6.57
C GLY A 30 -14.86 -5.71 -6.04
N ASP A 31 -14.63 -4.92 -5.00
CA ASP A 31 -15.59 -4.04 -4.31
C ASP A 31 -15.29 -2.55 -4.54
N GLY A 32 -14.48 -2.23 -5.55
CA GLY A 32 -13.99 -0.87 -5.80
C GLY A 32 -12.71 -0.52 -5.04
N THR A 33 -12.20 -1.43 -4.20
CA THR A 33 -10.98 -1.19 -3.42
C THR A 33 -9.75 -1.92 -3.94
N ILE A 34 -8.58 -1.40 -3.59
CA ILE A 34 -7.28 -1.91 -4.02
C ILE A 34 -6.28 -1.87 -2.86
N ASP A 35 -5.58 -2.98 -2.67
CA ASP A 35 -4.37 -3.05 -1.86
C ASP A 35 -3.16 -2.71 -2.71
N ILE A 36 -2.31 -1.81 -2.22
CA ILE A 36 -1.04 -1.48 -2.86
C ILE A 36 0.08 -1.63 -1.84
N LEU A 37 1.11 -2.39 -2.22
CA LEU A 37 2.31 -2.56 -1.41
C LEU A 37 3.46 -1.76 -2.04
N TYR A 38 4.10 -0.96 -1.21
CA TYR A 38 5.26 -0.17 -1.54
C TYR A 38 6.46 -0.58 -0.69
N ARG A 39 7.66 -0.42 -1.25
CA ARG A 39 8.93 -0.49 -0.52
C ARG A 39 9.50 0.91 -0.36
N ASN A 40 10.03 1.23 0.82
CA ASN A 40 10.72 2.49 1.04
C ASN A 40 12.06 2.52 0.29
N LEU A 41 12.36 3.64 -0.36
CA LEU A 41 13.60 3.87 -1.12
C LEU A 41 14.70 4.51 -0.26
N LEU A 42 14.33 5.13 0.85
CA LEU A 42 15.21 5.90 1.73
C LEU A 42 15.54 5.15 3.03
N LEU A 43 14.72 4.16 3.41
CA LEU A 43 14.81 3.41 4.66
C LEU A 43 14.77 1.90 4.43
N GLY A 44 15.59 1.19 5.21
CA GLY A 44 15.77 -0.26 5.08
C GLY A 44 16.65 -0.63 3.88
N ASP A 45 17.06 -1.90 3.83
CA ASP A 45 17.86 -2.44 2.74
C ASP A 45 17.20 -3.71 2.15
N GLU A 46 17.92 -4.52 1.39
CA GLU A 46 17.37 -5.76 0.81
C GLU A 46 17.15 -6.86 1.85
N LYS A 47 17.89 -6.86 2.95
CA LYS A 47 17.79 -7.85 4.03
C LYS A 47 16.75 -7.44 5.07
N ASP A 48 16.63 -6.14 5.34
CA ASP A 48 15.63 -5.56 6.24
C ASP A 48 14.87 -4.39 5.58
N PRO A 49 13.97 -4.68 4.61
CA PRO A 49 13.19 -3.67 3.93
C PRO A 49 12.08 -3.09 4.80
N VAL A 50 11.80 -1.79 4.62
CA VAL A 50 10.60 -1.13 5.16
C VAL A 50 9.53 -1.10 4.08
N PHE A 51 8.33 -1.55 4.42
CA PHE A 51 7.18 -1.57 3.53
C PHE A 51 6.09 -0.60 3.99
N LEU A 52 5.29 -0.17 3.02
CA LEU A 52 4.04 0.54 3.24
C LEU A 52 2.96 -0.21 2.48
N TRP A 53 1.96 -0.72 3.21
CA TRP A 53 0.73 -1.19 2.61
C TRP A 53 -0.33 -0.09 2.70
N VAL A 54 -1.07 0.10 1.61
CA VAL A 54 -2.11 1.11 1.49
C VAL A 54 -3.36 0.42 0.94
N TYR A 55 -4.47 0.61 1.64
CA TYR A 55 -5.79 0.19 1.19
C TYR A 55 -6.54 1.42 0.68
N VAL A 56 -6.93 1.40 -0.59
CA VAL A 56 -7.58 2.56 -1.23
C VAL A 56 -8.94 2.19 -1.78
N ASN A 57 -9.87 3.14 -1.68
CA ASN A 57 -11.12 3.11 -2.45
C ASN A 57 -10.94 3.90 -3.73
N VAL A 58 -11.55 3.42 -4.80
CA VAL A 58 -11.54 4.10 -6.09
C VAL A 58 -12.96 4.42 -6.52
N ILE A 59 -13.23 5.71 -6.66
CA ILE A 59 -14.52 6.24 -7.08
C ILE A 59 -14.37 6.64 -8.55
N GLU A 60 -15.11 5.97 -9.41
CA GLU A 60 -15.14 6.22 -10.86
C GLU A 60 -16.39 7.04 -11.17
N ASP A 61 -16.27 8.38 -11.16
CA ASP A 61 -17.30 9.31 -11.66
C ASP A 61 -16.79 9.96 -12.97
N GLU A 62 -16.92 11.28 -13.13
CA GLU A 62 -16.37 12.04 -14.28
C GLU A 62 -14.82 12.05 -14.28
N ASP A 63 -14.24 12.07 -13.08
CA ASP A 63 -12.81 11.91 -12.82
C ASP A 63 -12.57 10.72 -11.86
N ILE A 64 -11.36 10.15 -11.88
CA ILE A 64 -10.99 9.12 -10.91
C ILE A 64 -10.61 9.79 -9.60
N ASP A 65 -11.39 9.55 -8.55
CA ASP A 65 -11.03 9.94 -7.19
C ASP A 65 -10.52 8.71 -6.42
N VAL A 66 -9.25 8.77 -6.00
CA VAL A 66 -8.63 7.74 -5.16
C VAL A 66 -8.57 8.25 -3.72
N ARG A 67 -9.10 7.47 -2.78
CA ARG A 67 -9.09 7.79 -1.34
C ARG A 67 -8.36 6.69 -0.57
N ILE A 68 -7.42 7.08 0.28
CA ILE A 68 -6.81 6.16 1.23
C ILE A 68 -7.83 5.87 2.32
N LEU A 69 -8.15 4.59 2.49
CA LEU A 69 -8.96 4.09 3.60
C LEU A 69 -8.06 3.75 4.79
N GLU A 70 -6.96 3.03 4.53
CA GLU A 70 -6.00 2.64 5.55
C GLU A 70 -4.57 2.62 5.00
N LYS A 71 -3.59 2.81 5.89
CA LYS A 71 -2.19 2.62 5.56
C LYS A 71 -1.40 2.14 6.76
N ILE A 72 -0.46 1.22 6.53
CA ILE A 72 0.39 0.64 7.57
C ILE A 72 1.81 0.55 7.04
N THR A 73 2.75 1.13 7.79
CA THR A 73 4.18 0.91 7.59
C THR A 73 4.64 -0.23 8.48
N PHE A 74 5.42 -1.15 7.92
CA PHE A 74 5.89 -2.33 8.66
C PHE A 74 7.21 -2.86 8.11
N LYS A 75 7.90 -3.63 8.95
CA LYS A 75 9.02 -4.50 8.59
C LYS A 75 8.59 -5.96 8.64
N LYS A 76 9.46 -6.84 8.14
CA LYS A 76 9.25 -8.30 8.21
C LYS A 76 9.04 -8.80 9.64
N GLU A 77 9.75 -8.22 10.61
CA GLU A 77 9.66 -8.62 12.02
C GLU A 77 8.28 -8.33 12.62
N ASP A 78 7.64 -7.23 12.24
CA ASP A 78 6.28 -6.88 12.68
C ASP A 78 5.28 -7.96 12.23
N LEU A 79 5.39 -8.44 10.99
CA LEU A 79 4.56 -9.52 10.47
C LEU A 79 4.80 -10.83 11.24
N LEU A 80 6.06 -11.18 11.50
CA LEU A 80 6.41 -12.37 12.28
C LEU A 80 5.84 -12.30 13.70
N TRP A 81 5.84 -11.10 14.30
CA TRP A 81 5.21 -10.88 15.60
C TRP A 81 3.70 -11.06 15.51
N ILE A 82 3.00 -10.40 14.59
CA ILE A 82 1.54 -10.51 14.40
C ILE A 82 1.12 -11.97 14.17
N MET A 83 1.81 -12.70 13.29
CA MET A 83 1.48 -14.09 12.96
C MET A 83 1.58 -15.03 14.17
N LYS A 84 2.48 -14.76 15.13
CA LYS A 84 2.59 -15.53 16.38
C LYS A 84 1.39 -15.33 17.32
N PHE A 85 0.64 -14.24 17.17
CA PHE A 85 -0.55 -13.97 17.99
C PHE A 85 -1.82 -14.46 17.30
N ILE A 86 -1.95 -14.26 15.98
CA ILE A 86 -3.11 -14.78 15.23
C ILE A 86 -3.23 -16.30 15.38
N SER A 87 -2.11 -17.02 15.34
CA SER A 87 -2.11 -18.48 15.51
C SER A 87 -2.52 -18.98 16.91
N LYS A 88 -2.58 -18.11 17.92
CA LYS A 88 -2.95 -18.48 19.30
C LYS A 88 -4.44 -18.34 19.60
N PHE A 89 -5.18 -17.63 18.75
CA PHE A 89 -6.62 -17.38 18.93
C PHE A 89 -7.47 -18.00 17.80
N GLY A 90 -6.87 -18.89 16.99
CA GLY A 90 -7.54 -19.64 15.92
C GLY A 90 -7.71 -21.12 16.25
#